data_AF-A0A4Y2WSI5-F1
#
_entry.id   AF-A0A4Y2WSI5-F1
#
_cell.length_a   1.000
_cell.length_b   1.000
_cell.length_c   1.000
_cell.angle_alpha   90.00
_cell.angle_beta   90.00
_cell.angle_gamma   90.00
#
_symmetry.space_group_name_H-M   'P 1'
#
loop_
_entity.id
_entity.type
_entity.pdbx_description
1 polymer ?
#
loop_
_entity_poly.entity_id
_entity_poly.type
_entity_poly.pdbx_seq_one_letter_code
_entity_poly.pdbx_strand_id
1 'polypeptide(L)'
;MHPRPTIKSLIFDGQTSWAVFKTQFEVASSTNGWTDFAKTSRLLASLRGSAAEVLQGIPTDKLTDLTTIEKALKSRLGDSHLTQFYGTELKTRRQEPSLVWLFGV
;
A
#
# COMPACT_ATOMS: atom_id res chain seq x y z
N MET A 1 23.25 -18.29 24.06
CA MET A 1 22.33 -17.19 23.75
C MET A 1 22.02 -17.22 22.26
N HIS A 2 20.76 -17.37 21.86
CA HIS A 2 20.40 -17.23 20.45
C HIS A 2 20.30 -15.74 20.11
N PRO A 3 20.95 -15.26 19.04
CA PRO A 3 20.78 -13.89 18.60
C PRO A 3 19.30 -13.66 18.28
N ARG A 4 18.72 -12.61 18.86
CA ARG A 4 17.35 -12.22 18.58
C ARG A 4 17.25 -11.92 17.08
N PRO A 5 16.34 -12.57 16.31
CA PRO A 5 16.22 -12.32 14.89
C PRO A 5 15.98 -10.83 14.67
N THR A 6 16.91 -10.17 13.97
CA THR A 6 16.71 -8.77 13.59
C THR A 6 15.79 -8.79 12.38
N ILE A 7 14.51 -8.49 12.58
CA ILE A 7 13.58 -8.29 11.46
C ILE A 7 14.18 -7.16 10.62
N LYS A 8 14.53 -7.44 9.36
CA LYS A 8 14.97 -6.42 8.39
C LYS A 8 13.96 -5.27 8.40
N SER A 9 14.44 -4.03 8.25
CA SER A 9 13.55 -2.86 8.24
C SER A 9 12.42 -3.08 7.23
N LEU A 10 11.19 -3.04 7.71
CA LEU A 10 10.01 -3.04 6.84
C LEU A 10 10.07 -1.79 5.95
N ILE A 11 9.83 -1.97 4.66
CA ILE A 11 9.78 -0.89 3.67
C ILE A 11 8.40 -0.97 3.01
N PHE A 12 7.72 0.17 2.91
CA PHE A 12 6.47 0.31 2.20
C PHE A 12 6.60 1.39 1.15
N ASP A 13 6.65 0.99 -0.12
CA ASP A 13 6.74 1.89 -1.28
C ASP A 13 5.41 2.08 -2.01
N GLY A 14 4.38 1.34 -1.59
CA GLY A 14 3.05 1.30 -2.20
C GLY A 14 2.87 0.21 -3.28
N GLN A 15 3.85 -0.68 -3.51
CA GLN A 15 3.71 -1.81 -4.45
C GLN A 15 2.92 -2.99 -3.89
N THR A 16 2.92 -3.16 -2.57
CA THR A 16 2.07 -4.14 -1.88
C THR A 16 0.83 -3.44 -1.35
N SER A 17 -0.26 -4.17 -1.16
CA SER A 17 -1.46 -3.55 -0.59
C SER A 17 -1.21 -3.10 0.85
N TRP A 18 -1.81 -1.97 1.22
CA TRP A 18 -1.72 -1.43 2.58
C TRP A 18 -2.13 -2.48 3.63
N ALA A 19 -3.14 -3.31 3.36
CA ALA A 19 -3.62 -4.35 4.27
C ALA A 19 -2.56 -5.43 4.57
N VAL A 20 -1.82 -5.86 3.54
CA VAL A 20 -0.73 -6.84 3.70
C VAL A 20 0.40 -6.24 4.52
N PHE A 21 0.83 -5.03 4.18
CA PHE A 21 1.88 -4.34 4.93
C PHE A 21 1.48 -4.12 6.40
N LYS A 22 0.27 -3.63 6.65
CA LYS A 22 -0.24 -3.41 8.02
C LYS A 22 -0.23 -4.69 8.84
N THR A 23 -0.59 -5.84 8.25
CA THR A 23 -0.54 -7.14 8.93
C THR A 23 0.89 -7.51 9.33
N GLN A 24 1.85 -7.38 8.41
CA GLN A 24 3.27 -7.64 8.71
C GLN A 24 3.81 -6.69 9.79
N PHE A 25 3.42 -5.42 9.71
CA PHE A 25 3.79 -4.39 10.66
C PHE A 25 3.26 -4.69 12.07
N GLU A 26 1.98 -5.07 12.20
CA GLU A 26 1.39 -5.41 13.51
C GLU A 26 2.03 -6.65 14.14
N VAL A 27 2.30 -7.69 13.34
CA VAL A 27 3.04 -8.87 13.81
C VAL A 27 4.42 -8.47 14.32
N ALA A 28 5.19 -7.72 13.52
CA ALA A 28 6.52 -7.26 13.93
C ALA A 28 6.47 -6.38 15.18
N SER A 29 5.48 -5.50 15.28
CA SER A 29 5.32 -4.61 16.44
C SER A 29 5.00 -5.38 17.72
N SER A 30 4.15 -6.41 17.63
CA SER A 30 3.75 -7.26 18.75
C SER A 30 4.90 -8.13 19.22
N THR A 31 5.63 -8.76 18.29
CA THR A 31 6.82 -9.56 18.61
C THR A 31 7.93 -8.73 19.27
N ASN A 32 8.05 -7.46 18.90
CA ASN A 32 9.08 -6.57 19.45
C ASN A 32 8.61 -5.70 20.62
N GLY A 33 7.32 -5.76 21.00
CA GLY A 33 6.75 -4.95 22.07
C GLY A 33 6.83 -3.44 21.82
N TRP A 34 6.60 -3.00 20.58
CA TRP A 34 6.64 -1.57 20.26
C TRP A 34 5.47 -0.82 20.89
N THR A 35 5.77 0.31 21.54
CA THR A 35 4.77 1.28 22.00
C THR A 35 4.16 2.04 20.82
N ASP A 36 3.02 2.70 21.01
CA ASP A 36 2.37 3.46 19.93
C ASP A 36 3.28 4.55 19.33
N PHE A 37 4.08 5.21 20.16
CA PHE A 37 5.08 6.17 19.70
C PHE A 37 6.16 5.49 18.84
N ALA A 38 6.65 4.32 19.27
CA ALA A 38 7.63 3.56 18.52
C ALA A 38 7.02 3.03 17.21
N LYS A 39 5.76 2.56 17.21
CA LYS A 39 5.02 2.16 16.02
C LYS A 39 4.92 3.34 15.04
N THR A 40 4.49 4.50 15.51
CA THR A 40 4.37 5.71 14.68
C THR A 40 5.69 6.07 14.00
N SER A 41 6.77 6.16 14.80
CA SER A 41 8.10 6.48 14.29
C SER A 41 8.60 5.45 13.28
N ARG A 42 8.36 4.15 13.54
CA ARG A 42 8.80 3.06 12.65
C ARG A 42 7.98 3.02 11.36
N LEU A 43 6.68 3.30 11.45
CA LEU A 43 5.80 3.40 10.30
C LEU A 43 6.30 4.53 9.38
N LEU A 44 6.50 5.74 9.90
CA LEU A 44 7.07 6.85 9.12
C LEU A 44 8.42 6.49 8.50
N ALA A 45 9.32 5.88 9.28
CA ALA A 45 10.63 5.45 8.79
C ALA A 45 10.58 4.36 7.71
N SER A 46 9.48 3.60 7.63
CA SER A 46 9.26 2.56 6.61
C SER A 46 8.72 3.09 5.27
N LEU A 47 8.08 4.26 5.26
CA LEU A 47 7.45 4.81 4.06
C LEU A 47 8.49 5.28 3.04
N ARG A 48 8.33 4.87 1.79
CA ARG A 48 9.15 5.26 0.64
C ARG A 48 8.24 5.54 -0.56
N GLY A 49 8.79 6.20 -1.58
CA GLY A 49 8.11 6.42 -2.87
C GLY A 49 6.68 6.95 -2.72
N SER A 50 5.75 6.31 -3.42
CA SER A 50 4.33 6.71 -3.45
C SER A 50 3.67 6.71 -2.06
N ALA A 51 4.10 5.82 -1.16
CA ALA A 51 3.57 5.77 0.20
C ALA A 51 4.04 6.94 1.08
N ALA A 52 5.26 7.45 0.86
CA ALA A 52 5.76 8.62 1.59
C ALA A 52 5.03 9.92 1.18
N GLU A 53 4.55 10.02 -0.06
CA GLU A 53 3.78 11.17 -0.53
C GLU A 53 2.46 11.38 0.23
N VAL A 54 1.91 10.32 0.84
CA VAL A 54 0.72 10.41 1.70
C VAL A 54 0.92 11.43 2.83
N LEU A 55 2.16 11.60 3.30
CA LEU A 55 2.49 12.50 4.38
C LEU A 55 2.33 13.99 4.01
N GLN A 56 2.33 14.34 2.72
CA GLN A 56 2.16 15.73 2.29
C GLN A 56 0.76 16.28 2.61
N GLY A 57 -0.24 15.40 2.72
CA GLY A 57 -1.61 15.78 3.07
C GLY A 57 -1.90 15.81 4.57
N ILE A 58 -0.93 15.45 5.41
CA ILE A 58 -1.12 15.35 6.86
C ILE A 58 -0.38 16.52 7.54
N PRO A 59 -1.09 17.33 8.37
CA PRO A 59 -0.43 18.35 9.18
C PRO A 59 0.67 17.76 10.07
N THR A 60 1.80 18.44 10.19
CA THR A 60 2.98 17.91 10.92
C THR A 60 2.69 17.62 12.39
N ASP A 61 1.82 18.39 13.04
CA ASP A 61 1.39 18.16 14.43
C ASP A 61 0.55 16.87 14.61
N LYS A 62 0.07 16.29 13.50
CA LYS A 62 -0.68 15.03 13.47
C LYS A 62 0.16 13.83 13.06
N LEU A 63 1.43 14.02 12.67
CA LEU A 63 2.35 12.92 12.34
C LEU A 63 2.81 12.12 13.57
N THR A 64 2.35 12.48 14.77
CA THR A 64 2.54 11.72 16.01
C THR A 64 1.38 10.76 16.29
N ASP A 65 0.25 10.90 15.58
CA ASP A 65 -0.91 10.03 15.74
C ASP A 65 -0.88 8.92 14.70
N LEU A 66 -0.61 7.70 15.17
CA LEU A 66 -0.62 6.48 14.36
C LEU A 66 -1.93 6.36 13.57
N THR A 67 -3.07 6.65 14.21
CA THR A 67 -4.40 6.45 13.61
C THR A 67 -4.62 7.37 12.41
N THR A 68 -4.16 8.61 12.49
CA THR A 68 -4.24 9.57 11.39
C THR A 68 -3.43 9.10 10.18
N ILE A 69 -2.20 8.63 10.42
CA ILE A 69 -1.33 8.13 9.34
C ILE A 69 -1.91 6.87 8.70
N GLU A 70 -2.40 5.91 9.49
CA GLU A 70 -3.02 4.69 8.97
C GLU A 70 -4.27 4.95 8.14
N LYS A 71 -5.11 5.90 8.56
CA LYS A 71 -6.30 6.31 7.81
C LYS A 71 -5.92 6.92 6.46
N ALA A 72 -4.91 7.79 6.45
CA ALA A 72 -4.42 8.40 5.22
C ALA A 72 -3.83 7.35 4.26
N LEU A 73 -3.04 6.40 4.77
CA LEU A 73 -2.49 5.29 3.98
C LEU A 73 -3.61 4.41 3.42
N LYS A 74 -4.61 4.06 4.23
CA LYS A 74 -5.78 3.30 3.77
C LYS A 74 -6.57 4.07 2.70
N SER A 75 -6.79 5.37 2.86
CA SER A 75 -7.55 6.17 1.90
C SER A 75 -6.84 6.32 0.56
N ARG A 76 -5.50 6.40 0.54
CA ARG A 76 -4.73 6.62 -0.70
C ARG A 76 -4.28 5.33 -1.38
N LEU A 77 -4.01 4.27 -0.59
CA LEU A 77 -3.41 3.02 -1.06
C LEU A 77 -4.20 1.75 -0.68
N GLY A 78 -5.30 1.90 0.06
CA GLY A 78 -6.15 0.78 0.46
C GLY A 78 -7.04 0.26 -0.66
N ASP A 79 -7.51 1.15 -1.55
CA ASP A 79 -8.37 0.81 -2.69
C ASP A 79 -7.60 0.54 -3.99
N SER A 80 -6.36 1.01 -4.10
CA SER A 80 -5.58 1.00 -5.34
C SER A 80 -5.22 -0.41 -5.85
N HIS A 81 -5.18 -1.42 -4.97
CA HIS A 81 -4.84 -2.78 -5.38
C HIS A 81 -5.98 -3.59 -5.97
N LEU A 82 -7.25 -3.25 -5.73
CA LEU A 82 -8.35 -3.90 -6.45
C LEU A 82 -8.45 -3.32 -7.87
N THR A 83 -8.46 -2.00 -8.02
CA THR A 83 -8.73 -1.36 -9.31
C THR A 83 -7.58 -1.53 -10.31
N GLN A 84 -6.32 -1.55 -9.85
CA GLN A 84 -5.17 -1.63 -10.75
C GLN A 84 -4.91 -3.05 -11.27
N PHE A 85 -5.31 -4.10 -10.54
CA PHE A 85 -5.24 -5.49 -11.02
C PHE A 85 -6.29 -5.75 -12.12
N TYR A 86 -7.50 -5.19 -11.98
CA TYR A 86 -8.54 -5.29 -13.02
C TYR A 86 -8.32 -4.35 -14.22
N GLY A 87 -7.49 -3.31 -14.09
CA GLY A 87 -7.30 -2.27 -15.12
C GLY A 87 -6.45 -2.68 -16.33
N THR A 88 -5.58 -3.68 -16.18
CA THR A 88 -4.72 -4.19 -17.28
C THR A 88 -5.36 -5.31 -18.09
N GLU A 89 -6.41 -5.97 -17.59
CA GLU A 89 -7.03 -7.11 -18.28
C GLU A 89 -8.09 -6.72 -19.33
N LEU A 90 -8.53 -5.46 -19.35
CA LEU A 90 -9.61 -4.99 -20.24
C LEU A 90 -9.13 -4.27 -21.51
N LYS A 91 -7.81 -4.10 -21.73
CA LYS A 91 -7.30 -3.35 -22.90
C LYS A 91 -6.94 -4.19 -24.13
N THR A 92 -7.11 -5.51 -24.12
CA THR A 92 -6.84 -6.36 -25.29
C THR A 92 -8.07 -7.05 -25.87
N ARG A 93 -9.27 -6.81 -25.33
CA ARG A 93 -10.52 -7.11 -26.05
C ARG A 93 -11.12 -5.82 -26.60
N ARG A 94 -10.38 -5.18 -27.50
CA ARG A 94 -11.01 -4.36 -28.54
C ARG A 94 -12.04 -5.27 -29.22
N GLN A 95 -13.32 -4.91 -29.17
CA GLN A 95 -14.27 -5.37 -30.19
C GLN A 95 -13.59 -5.10 -31.54
N GLU A 96 -13.29 -6.14 -32.30
CA GLU A 96 -13.05 -6.01 -33.73
C GLU A 96 -14.32 -5.42 -34.34
N PRO A 97 -14.33 -4.16 -34.80
CA PRO A 97 -15.46 -3.58 -35.46
C PRO A 97 -15.19 -3.61 -36.96
N SER A 98 -15.18 -4.80 -37.57
CA SER A 98 -15.37 -4.98 -39.02
C SER A 98 -15.10 -6.41 -39.49
N LEU A 99 -16.12 -7.26 -39.52
CA LEU A 99 -16.30 -8.11 -40.68
C LEU A 99 -17.48 -7.56 -41.47
N VAL A 100 -17.09 -6.71 -42.40
CA VAL A 100 -17.85 -6.17 -43.52
C VAL A 100 -18.69 -7.27 -44.15
N TRP A 101 -19.97 -6.97 -44.34
CA TRP A 101 -20.92 -7.72 -45.15
C TRP A 101 -20.32 -8.07 -46.52
N LEU A 102 -19.97 -9.33 -46.72
CA LEU A 102 -19.88 -10.01 -48.01
C LEU A 102 -20.66 -11.32 -47.77
N PHE A 103 -21.85 -11.55 -48.31
CA PHE A 103 -22.13 -11.70 -49.74
C PHE A 103 -23.56 -11.28 -50.07
N GLY A 104 -23.71 -10.53 -51.16
CA GLY A 104 -24.95 -10.27 -51.84
C GLY A 104 -24.68 -9.86 -53.28
N VAL A 105 -24.39 -10.85 -54.13
CA VAL A 105 -24.78 -10.99 -55.55
C VAL A 105 -24.74 -12.49 -55.86
#